data_AF-X1GUV5-F1
#
_entry.id   AF-X1GUV5-F1
#
_cell.length_a   1.000
_cell.length_b   1.000
_cell.length_c   1.000
_cell.angle_alpha   90.00
_cell.angle_beta   90.00
_cell.angle_gamma   90.00
#
_symmetry.space_group_name_H-M   'P 1'
#
loop_
_entity.id
_entity.type
_entity.pdbx_description
1 polymer ?
#
loop_
_entity_poly.entity_id
_entity_poly.type
_entity_poly.pdbx_seq_one_letter_code
_entity_poly.pdbx_strand_id
1 'polypeptide(L)'
;KDEAEFERRLYVVRKMISKAIIDENDGRDVGFYTVSLSCRTLVYKGMFLAYQLGAYYEDLHNPVFTSALALVHQRFSTNTFPSWKLSHPYRMVAHNGEINTLRGNVNWMAARQASVASPLFGKDIKRLWPISYEGQSDTACFDNALEFLVQGGYSLAHAAMMLIPEAWAGNPLMDAKRRAFYEYHACLMEPWDGPAAMAFTDGRQIGATLDRNGLRPARYFVTDDNLVVMASETGVLPFPEEKIVEKWRLQPGKMLLIDLEKGSITSDAKIKAELAAANPYQQWLDRTQIHVHELPGKPAQAARSNVALLDRQQAFGYTQESLKFLMIPMAQVGQEAIGSMGTDTPISALSDRPKLLHTYFQQNFAQVTNPPIDPIREE
;
A
#
# COMPACT_ATOMS: atom_id res chain seq x y z
N LYS A 1 -10.92 -31.14 -8.48
CA LYS A 1 -9.79 -30.56 -7.70
C LYS A 1 -10.21 -29.15 -7.32
N ASP A 2 -9.84 -28.69 -6.13
CA ASP A 2 -10.15 -27.32 -5.68
C ASP A 2 -9.36 -26.31 -6.53
N GLU A 3 -10.09 -25.38 -7.16
CA GLU A 3 -9.53 -24.34 -8.01
C GLU A 3 -8.62 -23.38 -7.22
N ALA A 4 -8.95 -23.10 -5.96
CA ALA A 4 -8.12 -22.27 -5.08
C ALA A 4 -6.77 -22.96 -4.76
N GLU A 5 -6.79 -24.29 -4.59
CA GLU A 5 -5.55 -25.06 -4.45
C GLU A 5 -4.70 -25.00 -5.73
N PHE A 6 -5.33 -25.04 -6.90
CA PHE A 6 -4.62 -24.95 -8.17
C PHE A 6 -3.96 -23.57 -8.36
N GLU A 7 -4.68 -22.48 -8.11
CA GLU A 7 -4.13 -21.12 -8.10
C GLU A 7 -2.93 -20.98 -7.16
N ARG A 8 -3.04 -21.52 -5.93
CA ARG A 8 -1.95 -21.49 -4.95
C ARG A 8 -0.71 -22.24 -5.43
N ARG A 9 -0.90 -23.39 -6.10
CA ARG A 9 0.22 -24.15 -6.70
C ARG A 9 0.87 -23.38 -7.84
N LEU A 10 0.09 -22.74 -8.71
CA LEU A 10 0.61 -21.90 -9.79
C LEU A 10 1.40 -20.70 -9.24
N TYR A 11 0.92 -20.08 -8.15
CA TYR A 11 1.65 -19.03 -7.43
C TYR A 11 3.02 -19.52 -6.93
N VAL A 12 3.08 -20.66 -6.24
CA VAL A 12 4.34 -21.26 -5.76
C VAL A 12 5.29 -21.55 -6.93
N VAL A 13 4.78 -22.18 -8.00
CA VAL A 13 5.57 -22.49 -9.20
C VAL A 13 6.15 -21.23 -9.82
N ARG A 14 5.35 -20.17 -9.96
CA ARG A 14 5.82 -18.89 -10.52
C ARG A 14 6.93 -18.25 -9.68
N LYS A 15 6.79 -18.30 -8.35
CA LYS A 15 7.82 -17.82 -7.42
C LYS A 15 9.11 -18.63 -7.52
N MET A 16 9.01 -19.95 -7.63
CA MET A 16 10.15 -20.86 -7.81
C MET A 16 10.87 -20.61 -9.16
N ILE A 17 10.14 -20.45 -10.26
CA ILE A 17 10.73 -20.15 -11.57
C ILE A 17 11.49 -18.82 -11.53
N SER A 18 10.86 -17.78 -10.98
CA SER A 18 11.49 -16.46 -10.85
C SER A 18 12.76 -16.53 -10.00
N LYS A 19 12.71 -17.27 -8.88
CA LYS A 19 13.86 -17.48 -8.02
C LYS A 19 15.00 -18.21 -8.73
N ALA A 20 14.69 -19.31 -9.42
CA ALA A 20 15.68 -20.10 -10.14
C ALA A 20 16.42 -19.25 -11.19
N ILE A 21 15.69 -18.44 -11.97
CA ILE A 21 16.28 -17.58 -12.99
C ILE A 21 17.13 -16.47 -12.38
N ILE A 22 16.70 -15.87 -11.26
CA ILE A 22 17.48 -14.85 -10.55
C ILE A 22 18.76 -15.44 -9.97
N ASP A 23 18.67 -16.61 -9.33
CA ASP A 23 19.82 -17.30 -8.73
C ASP A 23 20.82 -17.73 -9.81
N GLU A 24 20.35 -18.22 -10.97
CA GLU A 24 21.21 -18.63 -12.10
C GLU A 24 21.94 -17.46 -12.77
N ASN A 25 21.42 -16.23 -12.64
CA ASN A 25 21.96 -15.04 -13.29
C ASN A 25 22.61 -14.06 -12.30
N ASP A 26 22.97 -14.51 -11.08
CA ASP A 26 23.57 -13.68 -10.03
C ASP A 26 22.79 -12.37 -9.76
N GLY A 27 21.45 -12.43 -9.81
CA GLY A 27 20.60 -11.27 -9.62
C GLY A 27 20.51 -10.29 -10.80
N ARG A 28 21.17 -10.58 -11.94
CA ARG A 28 21.10 -9.73 -13.13
C ARG A 28 19.76 -9.86 -13.82
N ASP A 29 19.26 -8.74 -14.32
CA ASP A 29 18.03 -8.68 -15.09
C ASP A 29 18.25 -9.22 -16.51
N VAL A 30 17.79 -10.44 -16.78
CA VAL A 30 17.85 -11.08 -18.10
C VAL A 30 16.59 -10.87 -18.94
N GLY A 31 15.70 -9.97 -18.51
CA GLY A 31 14.45 -9.69 -19.22
C GLY A 31 13.36 -10.75 -19.05
N PHE A 32 13.58 -11.79 -18.23
CA PHE A 32 12.57 -12.76 -17.88
C PHE A 32 11.48 -12.14 -16.98
N TYR A 33 10.22 -12.34 -17.32
CA TYR A 33 9.10 -11.95 -16.48
C TYR A 33 7.85 -12.78 -16.77
N THR A 34 7.31 -13.46 -15.75
CA THR A 34 6.00 -14.12 -15.86
C THR A 34 4.88 -13.11 -15.67
N VAL A 35 4.19 -12.77 -16.77
CA VAL A 35 3.09 -11.80 -16.82
C VAL A 35 1.91 -12.25 -15.98
N SER A 36 1.34 -13.41 -16.30
CA SER A 36 0.32 -14.09 -15.52
C SER A 36 0.55 -15.61 -15.60
N LEU A 37 0.17 -16.32 -14.54
CA LEU A 37 0.12 -17.78 -14.50
C LEU A 37 -1.01 -18.17 -13.55
N SER A 38 -2.20 -18.32 -14.11
CA SER A 38 -3.47 -18.53 -13.39
C SER A 38 -4.43 -19.31 -14.30
N CYS A 39 -5.38 -20.03 -13.71
CA CYS A 39 -6.52 -20.61 -14.39
C CYS A 39 -7.75 -19.69 -14.41
N ARG A 40 -7.67 -18.52 -13.77
CA ARG A 40 -8.76 -17.53 -13.67
C ARG A 40 -8.49 -16.26 -14.45
N THR A 41 -7.25 -15.78 -14.41
CA THR A 41 -6.89 -14.49 -14.99
C THR A 41 -5.78 -14.64 -16.03
N LEU A 42 -5.85 -13.79 -17.05
CA LEU A 42 -4.87 -13.69 -18.12
C LEU A 42 -4.58 -12.22 -18.38
N VAL A 43 -3.31 -11.85 -18.45
CA VAL A 43 -2.89 -10.45 -18.63
C VAL A 43 -2.17 -10.28 -19.96
N TYR A 44 -2.73 -9.44 -20.82
CA TYR A 44 -2.07 -8.91 -22.02
C TYR A 44 -1.58 -7.51 -21.72
N LYS A 45 -0.26 -7.30 -21.80
CA LYS A 45 0.37 -6.01 -21.51
C LYS A 45 1.62 -5.82 -22.34
N GLY A 46 1.97 -4.58 -22.61
CA GLY A 46 3.16 -4.30 -23.41
C GLY A 46 3.52 -2.83 -23.48
N MET A 47 4.42 -2.52 -24.40
CA MET A 47 5.03 -1.21 -24.58
C MET A 47 4.58 -0.56 -25.87
N PHE A 48 3.30 -0.21 -25.90
CA PHE A 48 2.64 0.41 -27.03
C PHE A 48 1.58 1.37 -26.52
N LEU A 49 1.07 2.24 -27.41
CA LEU A 49 -0.02 3.14 -27.08
C LEU A 49 -1.29 2.34 -26.83
N ALA A 50 -2.17 2.81 -25.94
CA ALA A 50 -3.34 2.04 -25.51
C ALA A 50 -4.22 1.57 -26.69
N TYR A 51 -4.40 2.39 -27.73
CA TYR A 51 -5.17 2.03 -28.92
C TYR A 51 -4.52 0.94 -29.79
N GLN A 52 -3.23 0.66 -29.60
CA GLN A 52 -2.49 -0.37 -30.34
C GLN A 52 -2.62 -1.75 -29.70
N LEU A 53 -3.21 -1.87 -28.50
CA LEU A 53 -3.33 -3.15 -27.77
C LEU A 53 -4.01 -4.23 -28.62
N GLY A 54 -5.16 -3.91 -29.23
CA GLY A 54 -5.89 -4.84 -30.10
C GLY A 54 -5.11 -5.21 -31.35
N ALA A 55 -4.46 -4.21 -31.98
CA ALA A 55 -3.65 -4.44 -33.18
C ALA A 55 -2.39 -5.28 -32.91
N TYR A 56 -1.85 -5.25 -31.69
CA TYR A 56 -0.66 -6.01 -31.31
C TYR A 56 -0.98 -7.46 -30.94
N TYR A 57 -2.11 -7.69 -30.25
CA TYR A 57 -2.54 -9.03 -29.82
C TYR A 57 -3.79 -9.47 -30.57
N GLU A 58 -3.59 -10.25 -31.63
CA GLU A 58 -4.68 -10.78 -32.48
C GLU A 58 -5.69 -11.62 -31.69
N ASP A 59 -5.27 -12.26 -30.60
CA ASP A 59 -6.14 -13.04 -29.70
C ASP A 59 -7.32 -12.23 -29.16
N LEU A 60 -7.15 -10.91 -28.96
CA LEU A 60 -8.21 -10.01 -28.48
C LEU A 60 -9.32 -9.77 -29.49
N HIS A 61 -9.08 -10.08 -30.77
CA HIS A 61 -10.08 -10.03 -31.83
C HIS A 61 -10.82 -11.35 -32.03
N ASN A 62 -10.38 -12.42 -31.36
CA ASN A 62 -11.00 -13.74 -31.51
C ASN A 62 -12.36 -13.77 -30.78
N PRO A 63 -13.47 -14.14 -31.45
CA PRO A 63 -14.80 -14.18 -30.83
C PRO A 63 -14.93 -15.11 -29.62
N VAL A 64 -14.03 -16.10 -29.48
CA VAL A 64 -14.01 -16.99 -28.29
C VAL A 64 -13.30 -16.36 -27.09
N PHE A 65 -12.62 -15.22 -27.28
CA PHE A 65 -11.99 -14.45 -26.22
C PHE A 65 -13.05 -13.62 -25.47
N THR A 66 -13.81 -14.31 -24.61
CA THR A 66 -14.87 -13.70 -23.81
C THR A 66 -14.49 -13.64 -22.34
N SER A 67 -14.91 -12.60 -21.62
CA SER A 67 -14.66 -12.46 -20.19
C SER A 67 -15.83 -11.76 -19.48
N ALA A 68 -16.08 -12.14 -18.23
CA ALA A 68 -17.02 -11.45 -17.35
C ALA A 68 -16.42 -10.19 -16.70
N LEU A 69 -15.10 -10.03 -16.77
CA LEU A 69 -14.38 -8.88 -16.20
C LEU A 69 -13.28 -8.40 -17.15
N ALA A 70 -12.99 -7.10 -17.11
CA ALA A 70 -11.83 -6.52 -17.78
C ALA A 70 -11.18 -5.45 -16.89
N LEU A 71 -9.86 -5.47 -16.81
CA LEU A 71 -9.07 -4.46 -16.12
C LEU A 71 -8.03 -3.90 -17.07
N VAL A 72 -8.11 -2.60 -17.33
CA VAL A 72 -7.24 -1.90 -18.29
C VAL A 72 -6.50 -0.78 -17.57
N HIS A 73 -5.23 -0.56 -17.95
CA HIS A 73 -4.42 0.48 -17.36
C HIS A 73 -3.44 1.07 -18.37
N GLN A 74 -3.32 2.39 -18.36
CA GLN A 74 -2.28 3.13 -19.08
C GLN A 74 -1.37 3.84 -18.08
N ARG A 75 -0.06 3.55 -18.15
CA ARG A 75 0.94 4.07 -17.22
C ARG A 75 1.62 5.31 -17.79
N PHE A 76 1.83 6.31 -16.92
CA PHE A 76 2.78 7.39 -17.17
C PHE A 76 4.07 7.11 -16.38
N SER A 77 5.22 7.21 -17.03
CA SER A 77 6.53 6.90 -16.43
C SER A 77 7.36 8.16 -16.31
N THR A 78 8.06 8.34 -15.18
CA THR A 78 9.11 9.35 -15.04
C THR A 78 10.44 8.94 -15.70
N ASN A 79 10.55 7.67 -16.12
CA ASN A 79 11.70 7.15 -16.85
C ASN A 79 11.42 7.12 -18.36
N THR A 80 12.41 7.52 -19.15
CA THR A 80 12.42 7.45 -20.62
C THR A 80 12.76 6.05 -21.15
N PHE A 81 13.39 5.20 -20.33
CA PHE A 81 13.73 3.84 -20.74
C PHE A 81 12.53 2.89 -20.63
N PRO A 82 12.10 2.29 -21.75
CA PRO A 82 10.98 1.38 -21.77
C PRO A 82 11.29 0.07 -21.03
N SER A 83 10.39 -0.38 -20.15
CA SER A 83 10.47 -1.71 -19.52
C SER A 83 9.13 -2.45 -19.57
N TRP A 84 9.10 -3.57 -20.31
CA TRP A 84 7.90 -4.38 -20.52
C TRP A 84 7.32 -4.94 -19.22
N LYS A 85 8.18 -5.36 -18.28
CA LYS A 85 7.74 -5.94 -17.00
C LYS A 85 7.00 -4.93 -16.12
N LEU A 86 7.25 -3.63 -16.28
CA LEU A 86 6.68 -2.54 -15.49
C LEU A 86 5.35 -2.01 -16.05
N SER A 87 4.88 -2.50 -17.20
CA SER A 87 3.53 -2.19 -17.67
C SER A 87 2.49 -2.87 -16.77
N HIS A 88 1.32 -2.26 -16.67
CA HIS A 88 0.17 -2.78 -15.94
C HIS A 88 -0.81 -3.44 -16.92
N PRO A 89 -1.81 -4.21 -16.44
CA PRO A 89 -1.99 -4.66 -15.06
C PRO A 89 -0.88 -5.57 -14.54
N TYR A 90 -0.76 -5.67 -13.22
CA TYR A 90 -0.05 -6.76 -12.56
C TYR A 90 -1.00 -7.96 -12.38
N ARG A 91 -0.64 -8.97 -11.56
CA ARG A 91 -1.38 -10.24 -11.53
C ARG A 91 -2.75 -10.10 -10.89
N MET A 92 -2.83 -9.25 -9.88
CA MET A 92 -4.05 -8.93 -9.16
C MET A 92 -4.43 -7.46 -9.30
N VAL A 93 -3.47 -6.57 -9.55
CA VAL A 93 -3.64 -5.13 -9.32
C VAL A 93 -3.42 -4.26 -10.56
N ALA A 94 -4.23 -3.21 -10.70
CA ALA A 94 -3.89 -2.00 -11.44
C ALA A 94 -3.96 -0.78 -10.50
N HIS A 95 -2.92 0.05 -10.54
CA HIS A 95 -2.75 1.16 -9.63
C HIS A 95 -2.51 2.47 -10.37
N ASN A 96 -3.38 3.45 -10.15
CA ASN A 96 -3.12 4.83 -10.50
C ASN A 96 -2.68 5.58 -9.25
N GLY A 97 -1.41 5.92 -9.14
CA GLY A 97 -0.89 6.49 -7.91
C GLY A 97 0.59 6.23 -7.68
N GLU A 98 1.03 6.47 -6.45
CA GLU A 98 2.39 6.22 -5.99
C GLU A 98 2.39 5.85 -4.50
N ILE A 99 3.06 4.75 -4.14
CA ILE A 99 3.18 4.33 -2.73
C ILE A 99 4.43 4.98 -2.12
N ASN A 100 4.23 5.99 -1.27
CA ASN A 100 5.32 6.80 -0.70
C ASN A 100 5.99 6.13 0.52
N THR A 101 5.38 5.08 1.08
CA THR A 101 5.89 4.29 2.21
C THR A 101 6.68 3.04 1.79
N LEU A 102 6.89 2.84 0.49
CA LEU A 102 7.40 1.60 -0.11
C LEU A 102 8.62 1.00 0.60
N ARG A 103 9.65 1.80 0.89
CA ARG A 103 10.90 1.31 1.50
C ARG A 103 10.64 0.69 2.87
N GLY A 104 9.76 1.30 3.67
CA GLY A 104 9.33 0.74 4.95
C GLY A 104 8.60 -0.58 4.74
N ASN A 105 7.60 -0.59 3.86
CA ASN A 105 6.75 -1.75 3.61
C ASN A 105 7.53 -2.98 3.11
N VAL A 106 8.47 -2.77 2.18
CA VAL A 106 9.31 -3.86 1.66
C VAL A 106 10.21 -4.44 2.75
N ASN A 107 10.82 -3.59 3.58
CA ASN A 107 11.68 -4.04 4.69
C ASN A 107 10.89 -4.81 5.74
N TRP A 108 9.70 -4.31 6.07
CA TRP A 108 8.80 -4.94 7.01
C TRP A 108 8.25 -6.27 6.49
N MET A 109 7.91 -6.37 5.20
CA MET A 109 7.58 -7.64 4.57
C MET A 109 8.75 -8.62 4.62
N ALA A 110 9.98 -8.18 4.32
CA ALA A 110 11.17 -9.01 4.42
C ALA A 110 11.41 -9.51 5.86
N ALA A 111 11.21 -8.66 6.89
CA ALA A 111 11.35 -9.06 8.28
C ALA A 111 10.37 -10.18 8.69
N ARG A 112 9.18 -10.24 8.09
CA ARG A 112 8.17 -11.28 8.35
C ARG A 112 8.58 -12.66 7.82
N GLN A 113 9.61 -12.76 6.97
CA GLN A 113 10.10 -14.04 6.45
C GLN A 113 10.43 -15.05 7.56
N ALA A 114 10.96 -14.58 8.69
CA ALA A 114 11.41 -15.44 9.77
C ALA A 114 10.26 -16.05 10.59
N SER A 115 9.12 -15.35 10.70
CA SER A 115 8.02 -15.72 11.60
C SER A 115 6.76 -16.20 10.89
N VAL A 116 6.63 -15.96 9.57
CA VAL A 116 5.40 -16.28 8.86
C VAL A 116 5.17 -17.79 8.77
N ALA A 117 3.91 -18.19 8.98
CA ALA A 117 3.44 -19.55 8.79
C ALA A 117 2.03 -19.53 8.21
N SER A 118 1.72 -20.49 7.34
CA SER A 118 0.37 -20.72 6.84
C SER A 118 0.14 -22.21 6.65
N PRO A 119 -0.94 -22.79 7.21
CA PRO A 119 -1.31 -24.18 6.96
C PRO A 119 -1.50 -24.49 5.48
N LEU A 120 -1.92 -23.49 4.70
CA LEU A 120 -2.21 -23.62 3.27
C LEU A 120 -0.95 -23.76 2.40
N PHE A 121 0.18 -23.22 2.85
CA PHE A 121 1.48 -23.37 2.19
C PHE A 121 2.35 -24.46 2.82
N GLY A 122 2.13 -24.79 4.10
CA GLY A 122 2.95 -25.76 4.82
C GLY A 122 4.44 -25.43 4.71
N LYS A 123 5.24 -26.40 4.25
CA LYS A 123 6.70 -26.23 4.08
C LYS A 123 7.08 -25.35 2.88
N ASP A 124 6.19 -25.24 1.88
CA ASP A 124 6.46 -24.50 0.65
C ASP A 124 6.47 -22.99 0.87
N ILE A 125 6.00 -22.48 2.02
CA ILE A 125 6.05 -21.06 2.35
C ILE A 125 7.48 -20.50 2.29
N LYS A 126 8.49 -21.32 2.61
CA LYS A 126 9.91 -20.94 2.53
C LYS A 126 10.38 -20.68 1.09
N ARG A 127 9.71 -21.28 0.10
CA ARG A 127 10.03 -21.15 -1.34
C ARG A 127 9.50 -19.86 -1.95
N LEU A 128 8.65 -19.12 -1.24
CA LEU A 128 8.05 -17.88 -1.72
C LEU A 128 8.99 -16.67 -1.60
N TRP A 129 10.06 -16.79 -0.81
CA TRP A 129 10.92 -15.66 -0.46
C TRP A 129 12.06 -15.42 -1.47
N PRO A 130 12.40 -14.14 -1.76
CA PRO A 130 11.75 -12.94 -1.23
C PRO A 130 10.37 -12.69 -1.89
N ILE A 131 9.39 -12.13 -1.14
CA ILE A 131 8.06 -11.82 -1.69
C ILE A 131 8.16 -10.77 -2.80
N SER A 132 8.94 -9.72 -2.57
CA SER A 132 9.27 -8.69 -3.57
C SER A 132 10.77 -8.66 -3.80
N TYR A 133 11.16 -8.59 -5.08
CA TYR A 133 12.57 -8.51 -5.47
C TYR A 133 13.03 -7.05 -5.55
N GLU A 134 14.33 -6.83 -5.38
CA GLU A 134 14.93 -5.51 -5.56
C GLU A 134 14.69 -4.97 -6.97
N GLY A 135 14.50 -3.66 -7.11
CA GLY A 135 14.27 -2.99 -8.39
C GLY A 135 12.86 -3.12 -8.97
N GLN A 136 11.92 -3.75 -8.27
CA GLN A 136 10.51 -3.75 -8.65
C GLN A 136 9.85 -2.39 -8.39
N SER A 137 8.83 -2.04 -9.17
CA SER A 137 8.05 -0.82 -8.91
C SER A 137 7.24 -0.96 -7.63
N ASP A 138 6.83 0.18 -7.08
CA ASP A 138 5.94 0.27 -5.94
C ASP A 138 4.69 -0.63 -6.05
N THR A 139 4.03 -0.56 -7.20
CA THR A 139 2.83 -1.32 -7.52
C THR A 139 3.11 -2.82 -7.63
N ALA A 140 4.25 -3.22 -8.21
CA ALA A 140 4.64 -4.62 -8.25
C ALA A 140 4.84 -5.19 -6.85
N CYS A 141 5.46 -4.41 -5.96
CA CYS A 141 5.64 -4.79 -4.56
C CYS A 141 4.30 -4.95 -3.83
N PHE A 142 3.36 -4.05 -4.09
CA PHE A 142 2.00 -4.14 -3.54
C PHE A 142 1.23 -5.36 -4.09
N ASP A 143 1.29 -5.60 -5.40
CA ASP A 143 0.69 -6.77 -6.06
C ASP A 143 1.19 -8.08 -5.43
N ASN A 144 2.51 -8.20 -5.22
CA ASN A 144 3.10 -9.37 -4.56
C ASN A 144 2.61 -9.54 -3.11
N ALA A 145 2.44 -8.44 -2.36
CA ALA A 145 1.95 -8.48 -0.99
C ALA A 145 0.47 -8.87 -0.93
N LEU A 146 -0.37 -8.31 -1.81
CA LEU A 146 -1.78 -8.67 -1.92
C LEU A 146 -1.94 -10.14 -2.30
N GLU A 147 -1.21 -10.60 -3.32
CA GLU A 147 -1.26 -11.99 -3.75
C GLU A 147 -0.74 -12.95 -2.68
N PHE A 148 0.29 -12.57 -1.94
CA PHE A 148 0.76 -13.36 -0.80
C PHE A 148 -0.33 -13.55 0.26
N LEU A 149 -1.06 -12.48 0.61
CA LEU A 149 -2.16 -12.56 1.57
C LEU A 149 -3.33 -13.39 1.04
N VAL A 150 -3.76 -13.14 -0.21
CA VAL A 150 -4.90 -13.85 -0.81
C VAL A 150 -4.60 -15.35 -0.98
N GLN A 151 -3.44 -15.69 -1.52
CA GLN A 151 -3.01 -17.09 -1.63
C GLN A 151 -2.74 -17.72 -0.25
N GLY A 152 -2.41 -16.89 0.74
CA GLY A 152 -2.28 -17.25 2.16
C GLY A 152 -3.60 -17.48 2.90
N GLY A 153 -4.75 -17.25 2.26
CA GLY A 153 -6.09 -17.58 2.76
C GLY A 153 -6.97 -16.38 3.16
N TYR A 154 -6.47 -15.15 3.05
CA TYR A 154 -7.30 -13.96 3.25
C TYR A 154 -8.27 -13.78 2.08
N SER A 155 -9.49 -13.30 2.34
CA SER A 155 -10.36 -12.85 1.26
C SER A 155 -9.75 -11.61 0.59
N LEU A 156 -10.08 -11.38 -0.68
CA LEU A 156 -9.56 -10.24 -1.45
C LEU A 156 -9.82 -8.91 -0.73
N ALA A 157 -11.04 -8.71 -0.23
CA ALA A 157 -11.42 -7.51 0.51
C ALA A 157 -10.68 -7.38 1.85
N HIS A 158 -10.48 -8.47 2.59
CA HIS A 158 -9.73 -8.45 3.85
C HIS A 158 -8.27 -8.07 3.61
N ALA A 159 -7.61 -8.71 2.64
CA ALA A 159 -6.23 -8.39 2.29
C ALA A 159 -6.08 -6.92 1.84
N ALA A 160 -7.01 -6.42 1.02
CA ALA A 160 -7.04 -5.02 0.61
C ALA A 160 -7.23 -4.06 1.80
N MET A 161 -8.14 -4.36 2.73
CA MET A 161 -8.36 -3.56 3.94
C MET A 161 -7.19 -3.58 4.93
N MET A 162 -6.35 -4.63 4.90
CA MET A 162 -5.11 -4.67 5.69
C MET A 162 -4.00 -3.83 5.07
N LEU A 163 -3.86 -3.86 3.74
CA LEU A 163 -2.81 -3.13 3.04
C LEU A 163 -3.16 -1.64 2.88
N ILE A 164 -4.43 -1.31 2.60
CA ILE A 164 -4.95 0.05 2.43
C ILE A 164 -6.11 0.27 3.43
N PRO A 165 -5.81 0.42 4.73
CA PRO A 165 -6.84 0.69 5.73
C PRO A 165 -7.41 2.10 5.58
N GLU A 166 -8.72 2.25 5.82
CA GLU A 166 -9.34 3.58 5.91
C GLU A 166 -8.82 4.36 7.13
N ALA A 167 -8.98 5.68 7.13
CA ALA A 167 -8.63 6.51 8.29
C ALA A 167 -9.53 6.16 9.49
N TRP A 168 -8.97 5.40 10.43
CA TRP A 168 -9.68 4.85 11.58
C TRP A 168 -9.26 5.49 12.91
N ALA A 169 -8.00 5.93 13.01
CA ALA A 169 -7.49 6.64 14.19
C ALA A 169 -8.23 7.99 14.30
N GLY A 170 -8.68 8.34 15.51
CA GLY A 170 -9.37 9.61 15.75
C GLY A 170 -10.78 9.75 15.16
N ASN A 171 -11.24 8.84 14.29
CA ASN A 171 -12.52 8.98 13.60
C ASN A 171 -13.73 8.72 14.53
N PRO A 172 -14.52 9.75 14.90
CA PRO A 172 -15.63 9.61 15.85
C PRO A 172 -16.87 8.95 15.24
N LEU A 173 -16.96 8.88 13.90
CA LEU A 173 -18.10 8.29 13.18
C LEU A 173 -17.94 6.78 12.95
N MET A 174 -16.77 6.23 13.24
CA MET A 174 -16.49 4.81 13.05
C MET A 174 -17.07 3.96 14.19
N ASP A 175 -17.75 2.88 13.83
CA ASP A 175 -18.27 1.93 14.80
C ASP A 175 -17.14 1.19 15.56
N ALA A 176 -17.40 0.82 16.81
CA ALA A 176 -16.39 0.25 17.70
C ALA A 176 -15.81 -1.09 17.18
N LYS A 177 -16.64 -1.94 16.54
CA LYS A 177 -16.16 -3.23 16.00
C LYS A 177 -15.18 -3.00 14.86
N ARG A 178 -15.49 -2.07 13.97
CA ARG A 178 -14.62 -1.70 12.86
C ARG A 178 -13.34 -1.03 13.33
N ARG A 179 -13.41 -0.16 14.35
CA ARG A 179 -12.22 0.41 14.98
C ARG A 179 -11.32 -0.69 15.54
N ALA A 180 -11.88 -1.63 16.31
CA ALA A 180 -11.14 -2.76 16.85
C ALA A 180 -10.52 -3.66 15.76
N PHE A 181 -11.23 -3.86 14.65
CA PHE A 181 -10.68 -4.55 13.48
C PHE A 181 -9.43 -3.86 12.94
N TYR A 182 -9.48 -2.55 12.71
CA TYR A 182 -8.33 -1.83 12.15
C TYR A 182 -7.18 -1.71 13.16
N GLU A 183 -7.48 -1.46 14.42
CA GLU A 183 -6.47 -1.40 15.49
C GLU A 183 -5.72 -2.72 15.63
N TYR A 184 -6.42 -3.85 15.58
CA TYR A 184 -5.80 -5.17 15.59
C TYR A 184 -4.89 -5.39 14.38
N HIS A 185 -5.33 -5.04 13.17
CA HIS A 185 -4.54 -5.24 11.97
C HIS A 185 -3.38 -4.25 11.82
N ALA A 186 -3.46 -3.06 12.43
CA ALA A 186 -2.36 -2.10 12.48
C ALA A 186 -1.13 -2.65 13.21
N CYS A 187 -1.31 -3.61 14.13
CA CYS A 187 -0.20 -4.34 14.76
C CYS A 187 0.42 -5.42 13.86
N LEU A 188 -0.26 -5.81 12.77
CA LEU A 188 0.13 -6.93 11.89
C LEU A 188 0.65 -6.46 10.53
N MET A 189 0.12 -5.38 9.99
CA MET A 189 0.47 -4.83 8.68
C MET A 189 0.48 -3.31 8.74
N GLU A 190 1.63 -2.73 8.41
CA GLU A 190 1.74 -1.29 8.20
C GLU A 190 0.99 -0.86 6.92
N PRO A 191 0.33 0.30 6.90
CA PRO A 191 -0.36 0.79 5.72
C PRO A 191 0.58 1.01 4.54
N TRP A 192 0.17 0.56 3.36
CA TRP A 192 0.82 0.88 2.09
C TRP A 192 0.27 2.22 1.58
N ASP A 193 0.77 3.29 2.18
CA ASP A 193 0.28 4.64 2.03
C ASP A 193 0.85 5.38 0.80
N GLY A 194 0.13 6.43 0.40
CA GLY A 194 0.37 7.25 -0.79
C GLY A 194 -0.89 7.39 -1.65
N PRO A 195 -0.92 8.35 -2.60
CA PRO A 195 -2.07 8.49 -3.51
C PRO A 195 -2.33 7.19 -4.26
N ALA A 196 -3.54 6.66 -4.18
CA ALA A 196 -3.87 5.41 -4.84
C ALA A 196 -5.35 5.38 -5.26
N ALA A 197 -5.60 5.19 -6.55
CA ALA A 197 -6.81 4.54 -7.02
C ALA A 197 -6.43 3.11 -7.42
N MET A 198 -6.80 2.16 -6.57
CA MET A 198 -6.40 0.77 -6.65
C MET A 198 -7.56 -0.07 -7.14
N ALA A 199 -7.40 -0.73 -8.29
CA ALA A 199 -8.31 -1.75 -8.78
C ALA A 199 -7.65 -3.11 -8.66
N PHE A 200 -8.36 -4.11 -8.15
CA PHE A 200 -7.80 -5.41 -7.84
C PHE A 200 -8.79 -6.55 -8.09
N THR A 201 -8.28 -7.74 -8.44
CA THR A 201 -9.10 -8.93 -8.70
C THR A 201 -8.35 -10.22 -8.37
N ASP A 202 -9.10 -11.24 -7.94
CA ASP A 202 -8.64 -12.64 -7.83
C ASP A 202 -9.27 -13.54 -8.92
N GLY A 203 -9.91 -12.93 -9.92
CA GLY A 203 -10.66 -13.58 -11.00
C GLY A 203 -12.09 -13.96 -10.66
N ARG A 204 -12.50 -13.95 -9.38
CA ARG A 204 -13.87 -14.23 -8.93
C ARG A 204 -14.56 -12.98 -8.40
N GLN A 205 -13.78 -12.11 -7.78
CA GLN A 205 -14.21 -10.80 -7.33
C GLN A 205 -13.33 -9.75 -7.99
N ILE A 206 -13.91 -8.61 -8.33
CA ILE A 206 -13.18 -7.42 -8.73
C ILE A 206 -13.58 -6.28 -7.80
N GLY A 207 -12.58 -5.60 -7.26
CA GLY A 207 -12.78 -4.51 -6.33
C GLY A 207 -11.96 -3.29 -6.71
N ALA A 208 -12.36 -2.17 -6.14
CA ALA A 208 -11.60 -0.95 -6.18
C ALA A 208 -11.70 -0.21 -4.85
N THR A 209 -10.59 0.41 -4.45
CA THR A 209 -10.53 1.28 -3.28
C THR A 209 -9.64 2.47 -3.57
N LEU A 210 -9.85 3.55 -2.81
CA LEU A 210 -8.93 4.67 -2.80
C LEU A 210 -8.01 4.58 -1.59
N ASP A 211 -6.90 5.31 -1.64
CA ASP A 211 -6.13 5.62 -0.45
C ASP A 211 -7.00 6.32 0.62
N ARG A 212 -6.48 6.36 1.84
CA ARG A 212 -7.17 6.92 3.01
C ARG A 212 -7.64 8.37 2.84
N ASN A 213 -6.97 9.14 1.98
CA ASN A 213 -7.26 10.55 1.73
C ASN A 213 -8.01 10.77 0.40
N GLY A 214 -8.15 9.72 -0.43
CA GLY A 214 -8.80 9.77 -1.73
C GLY A 214 -8.13 10.75 -2.70
N LEU A 215 -6.81 10.67 -2.81
CA LEU A 215 -5.99 11.60 -3.58
C LEU A 215 -6.07 11.36 -5.10
N ARG A 216 -6.75 10.30 -5.54
CA ARG A 216 -6.94 9.93 -6.95
C ARG A 216 -8.43 9.78 -7.29
N PRO A 217 -8.85 10.21 -8.50
CA PRO A 217 -10.24 10.08 -8.89
C PRO A 217 -10.56 8.64 -9.31
N ALA A 218 -11.74 8.17 -8.89
CA ALA A 218 -12.36 6.98 -9.43
C ALA A 218 -13.87 7.19 -9.49
N ARG A 219 -14.45 7.02 -10.68
CA ARG A 219 -15.88 7.16 -10.93
C ARG A 219 -16.40 5.89 -11.56
N TYR A 220 -17.62 5.51 -11.22
CA TYR A 220 -18.28 4.37 -11.83
C TYR A 220 -19.73 4.67 -12.17
N PHE A 221 -20.26 3.88 -13.09
CA PHE A 221 -21.70 3.83 -13.34
C PHE A 221 -22.15 2.38 -13.47
N VAL A 222 -23.44 2.16 -13.23
CA VAL A 222 -24.11 0.87 -13.35
C VAL A 222 -25.22 1.01 -14.39
N THR A 223 -25.33 0.03 -15.28
CA THR A 223 -26.41 -0.04 -16.27
C THR A 223 -27.53 -0.97 -15.82
N ASP A 224 -28.69 -0.87 -16.47
CA ASP A 224 -29.87 -1.70 -16.24
C ASP A 224 -29.65 -3.20 -16.55
N ASP A 225 -28.67 -3.54 -17.38
CA ASP A 225 -28.18 -4.90 -17.66
C ASP A 225 -27.04 -5.35 -16.72
N ASN A 226 -26.83 -4.64 -15.61
CA ASN A 226 -25.84 -4.94 -14.55
C ASN A 226 -24.36 -4.86 -14.97
N LEU A 227 -24.04 -4.15 -16.06
CA LEU A 227 -22.65 -3.81 -16.36
C LEU A 227 -22.20 -2.69 -15.41
N VAL A 228 -21.02 -2.89 -14.80
CA VAL A 228 -20.36 -1.86 -13.99
C VAL A 228 -19.10 -1.41 -14.70
N VAL A 229 -19.00 -0.11 -14.96
CA VAL A 229 -17.82 0.49 -15.58
C VAL A 229 -17.24 1.50 -14.61
N MET A 230 -15.99 1.28 -14.21
CA MET A 230 -15.21 2.22 -13.40
C MET A 230 -14.00 2.72 -14.17
N ALA A 231 -13.73 4.02 -14.08
CA ALA A 231 -12.56 4.65 -14.65
C ALA A 231 -12.08 5.84 -13.81
N SER A 232 -10.87 6.32 -14.09
CA SER A 232 -10.34 7.56 -13.49
C SER A 232 -11.16 8.79 -13.89
N GLU A 233 -11.83 8.75 -15.04
CA GLU A 233 -12.64 9.83 -15.61
C GLU A 233 -14.00 9.33 -16.10
N THR A 234 -14.97 10.23 -16.19
CA THR A 234 -16.27 9.95 -16.83
C THR A 234 -16.18 10.14 -18.34
N GLY A 235 -16.90 9.33 -19.12
CA GLY A 235 -16.97 9.49 -20.58
C GLY A 235 -15.87 8.73 -21.36
N VAL A 236 -15.18 7.79 -20.71
CA VAL A 236 -14.14 6.95 -21.36
C VAL A 236 -14.70 5.98 -22.41
N LEU A 237 -16.00 5.66 -22.33
CA LEU A 237 -16.70 4.77 -23.25
C LEU A 237 -18.06 5.38 -23.58
N PRO A 238 -18.54 5.26 -24.83
CA PRO A 238 -19.87 5.72 -25.21
C PRO A 238 -20.92 4.75 -24.67
N PHE A 239 -21.78 5.24 -23.78
CA PHE A 239 -22.93 4.48 -23.25
C PHE A 239 -24.21 5.30 -23.41
N PRO A 240 -25.35 4.66 -23.80
CA PRO A 240 -26.65 5.32 -23.81
C PRO A 240 -27.05 5.74 -22.39
N GLU A 241 -27.40 7.01 -22.19
CA GLU A 241 -27.69 7.57 -20.86
C GLU A 241 -28.93 6.92 -20.24
N GLU A 242 -29.92 6.56 -21.07
CA GLU A 242 -31.16 5.90 -20.68
C GLU A 242 -30.97 4.51 -20.05
N LYS A 243 -29.82 3.86 -20.29
CA LYS A 243 -29.47 2.57 -19.67
C LYS A 243 -28.81 2.72 -18.32
N ILE A 244 -28.35 3.91 -17.95
CA ILE A 244 -27.58 4.12 -16.73
C ILE A 244 -28.52 4.28 -15.54
N VAL A 245 -28.46 3.36 -14.58
CA VAL A 245 -29.30 3.36 -13.38
C VAL A 245 -28.61 4.03 -12.18
N GLU A 246 -27.28 4.07 -12.16
CA GLU A 246 -26.50 4.70 -11.10
C GLU A 246 -25.23 5.34 -11.67
N LYS A 247 -24.89 6.55 -11.20
CA LYS A 247 -23.59 7.20 -11.40
C LYS A 247 -23.04 7.61 -10.05
N TRP A 248 -21.80 7.24 -9.77
CA TRP A 248 -21.19 7.52 -8.47
C TRP A 248 -19.68 7.75 -8.55
N ARG A 249 -19.10 8.15 -7.42
CA ARG A 249 -17.66 8.29 -7.23
C ARG A 249 -17.20 7.48 -6.03
N LEU A 250 -16.04 6.85 -6.13
CA LEU A 250 -15.43 6.19 -4.99
C LEU A 250 -14.97 7.27 -4.00
N GLN A 251 -15.25 7.06 -2.72
CA GLN A 251 -14.91 7.99 -1.64
C GLN A 251 -13.71 7.45 -0.85
N PRO A 252 -12.91 8.32 -0.20
CA PRO A 252 -11.85 7.88 0.71
C PRO A 252 -12.36 6.82 1.70
N GLY A 253 -11.58 5.76 1.87
CA GLY A 253 -11.92 4.64 2.74
C GLY A 253 -13.02 3.70 2.23
N LYS A 254 -13.77 4.03 1.18
CA LYS A 254 -14.81 3.16 0.62
C LYS A 254 -14.24 2.12 -0.35
N MET A 255 -14.85 0.94 -0.36
CA MET A 255 -14.56 -0.12 -1.32
C MET A 255 -15.77 -0.39 -2.22
N LEU A 256 -15.54 -0.39 -3.53
CA LEU A 256 -16.44 -1.02 -4.50
C LEU A 256 -15.98 -2.48 -4.64
N LEU A 257 -16.88 -3.45 -4.46
CA LEU A 257 -16.57 -4.86 -4.66
C LEU A 257 -17.70 -5.52 -5.43
N ILE A 258 -17.36 -6.20 -6.51
CA ILE A 258 -18.27 -6.96 -7.36
C ILE A 258 -17.90 -8.42 -7.22
N ASP A 259 -18.88 -9.23 -6.83
CA ASP A 259 -18.75 -10.67 -6.70
C ASP A 259 -19.37 -11.33 -7.94
N LEU A 260 -18.54 -11.88 -8.81
CA LEU A 260 -18.96 -12.46 -10.09
C LEU A 260 -19.64 -13.82 -9.91
N GLU A 261 -19.33 -14.54 -8.83
CA GLU A 261 -20.00 -15.80 -8.50
C GLU A 261 -21.43 -15.53 -8.01
N LYS A 262 -21.65 -14.44 -7.28
CA LYS A 262 -22.99 -14.01 -6.82
C LYS A 262 -23.73 -13.11 -7.80
N GLY A 263 -23.03 -12.53 -8.77
CA GLY A 263 -23.58 -11.56 -9.72
C GLY A 263 -24.09 -10.28 -9.04
N SER A 264 -23.41 -9.81 -7.98
CA SER A 264 -23.90 -8.67 -7.19
C SER A 264 -22.79 -7.73 -6.73
N ILE A 265 -23.11 -6.44 -6.64
CA ILE A 265 -22.26 -5.44 -6.00
C ILE A 265 -22.44 -5.57 -4.48
N THR A 266 -21.34 -5.82 -3.77
CA THR A 266 -21.35 -5.88 -2.31
C THR A 266 -21.09 -4.49 -1.75
N SER A 267 -22.01 -3.97 -0.94
CA SER A 267 -21.85 -2.65 -0.32
C SER A 267 -20.66 -2.61 0.65
N ASP A 268 -19.92 -1.49 0.67
CA ASP A 268 -18.83 -1.21 1.62
C ASP A 268 -19.20 -1.52 3.08
N ALA A 269 -20.37 -1.07 3.51
CA ALA A 269 -20.84 -1.24 4.89
C ALA A 269 -20.99 -2.72 5.25
N LYS A 270 -21.51 -3.54 4.34
CA LYS A 270 -21.66 -4.98 4.52
C LYS A 270 -20.30 -5.68 4.62
N ILE A 271 -19.38 -5.40 3.70
CA ILE A 271 -18.03 -6.00 3.69
C ILE A 271 -17.34 -5.74 5.02
N LYS A 272 -17.32 -4.48 5.46
CA LYS A 272 -16.65 -4.07 6.68
C LYS A 272 -17.33 -4.62 7.93
N ALA A 273 -18.66 -4.67 7.95
CA ALA A 273 -19.40 -5.25 9.06
C ALA A 273 -19.14 -6.75 9.21
N GLU A 274 -19.11 -7.50 8.11
CA GLU A 274 -18.80 -8.93 8.10
C GLU A 274 -17.37 -9.19 8.57
N LEU A 275 -16.37 -8.47 8.02
CA LEU A 275 -14.97 -8.64 8.39
C LEU A 275 -14.66 -8.21 9.82
N ALA A 276 -15.26 -7.11 10.29
CA ALA A 276 -15.11 -6.64 11.67
C ALA A 276 -15.82 -7.55 12.68
N ALA A 277 -16.82 -8.33 12.25
CA ALA A 277 -17.50 -9.32 13.08
C ALA A 277 -16.90 -10.73 12.98
N ALA A 278 -15.97 -10.98 12.04
CA ALA A 278 -15.40 -12.29 11.79
C ALA A 278 -14.66 -12.88 13.00
N ASN A 279 -14.09 -12.02 13.85
CA ASN A 279 -13.37 -12.40 15.06
C ASN A 279 -13.65 -11.43 16.20
N PRO A 280 -13.43 -11.82 17.47
CA PRO A 280 -13.63 -10.96 18.63
C PRO A 280 -12.44 -9.98 18.82
N TYR A 281 -12.19 -9.09 17.86
CA TYR A 281 -10.99 -8.22 17.85
C TYR A 281 -10.83 -7.40 19.12
N GLN A 282 -11.91 -6.80 19.64
CA GLN A 282 -11.85 -6.03 20.89
C GLN A 282 -11.34 -6.88 22.05
N GLN A 283 -11.82 -8.11 22.20
CA GLN A 283 -11.38 -8.99 23.28
C GLN A 283 -9.90 -9.38 23.14
N TRP A 284 -9.41 -9.47 21.90
CA TRP A 284 -7.99 -9.72 21.67
C TRP A 284 -7.14 -8.52 22.04
N LEU A 285 -7.56 -7.32 21.67
CA LEU A 285 -6.89 -6.07 22.03
C LEU A 285 -6.86 -5.91 23.55
N ASP A 286 -8.02 -5.98 24.22
CA ASP A 286 -8.14 -5.85 25.69
C ASP A 286 -7.22 -6.82 26.45
N ARG A 287 -6.98 -8.02 25.90
CA ARG A 287 -6.14 -9.04 26.52
C ARG A 287 -4.65 -8.85 26.26
N THR A 288 -4.27 -8.23 25.14
CA THR A 288 -2.89 -8.30 24.63
C THR A 288 -2.21 -6.94 24.46
N GLN A 289 -2.98 -5.88 24.30
CA GLN A 289 -2.49 -4.52 24.14
C GLN A 289 -2.35 -3.85 25.51
N ILE A 290 -1.19 -3.22 25.75
CA ILE A 290 -0.92 -2.46 26.96
C ILE A 290 -0.82 -0.99 26.58
N HIS A 291 -1.78 -0.18 27.05
CA HIS A 291 -1.74 1.27 26.86
C HIS A 291 -0.84 1.90 27.91
N VAL A 292 0.40 2.22 27.51
CA VAL A 292 1.43 2.76 28.42
C VAL A 292 0.97 4.02 29.16
N HIS A 293 0.11 4.85 28.55
CA HIS A 293 -0.42 6.08 29.16
C HIS A 293 -1.44 5.84 30.29
N GLU A 294 -2.02 4.64 30.37
CA GLU A 294 -2.94 4.24 31.43
C GLU A 294 -2.22 3.56 32.61
N LEU A 295 -0.94 3.21 32.42
CA LEU A 295 -0.16 2.57 33.46
C LEU A 295 0.09 3.56 34.62
N PRO A 296 -0.02 3.10 35.88
CA PRO A 296 0.25 3.95 37.04
C PRO A 296 1.74 4.31 37.08
N GLY A 297 2.09 5.48 36.55
CA GLY A 297 3.44 6.04 36.57
C GLY A 297 3.49 7.30 37.43
N LYS A 298 4.49 7.40 38.32
CA LYS A 298 4.87 8.70 38.89
C LYS A 298 5.70 9.45 37.84
N PRO A 299 5.61 10.79 37.75
CA PRO A 299 6.51 11.57 36.92
C PRO A 299 7.94 11.13 37.19
N ALA A 300 8.69 10.75 36.15
CA ALA A 300 10.07 10.33 36.31
C ALA A 300 10.83 11.44 37.01
N GLN A 301 11.38 11.15 38.20
CA GLN A 301 12.28 12.09 38.85
C GLN A 301 13.50 12.26 37.94
N ALA A 302 13.97 13.51 37.80
CA ALA A 302 15.17 13.79 37.03
C ALA A 302 16.30 12.86 37.48
N ALA A 303 16.87 12.12 36.54
CA ALA A 303 17.94 11.16 36.83
C ALA A 303 19.09 11.90 37.53
N ARG A 304 19.40 11.48 38.76
CA ARG A 304 20.57 11.99 39.50
C ARG A 304 21.82 11.47 38.82
N SER A 305 22.57 12.37 38.18
CA SER A 305 23.87 12.05 37.61
C SER A 305 24.95 12.61 38.53
N ASN A 306 26.04 11.85 38.66
CA ASN A 306 27.28 12.30 39.28
C ASN A 306 28.09 13.23 38.36
N VAL A 307 27.66 13.44 37.12
CA VAL A 307 28.27 14.36 36.15
C VAL A 307 27.45 15.63 36.06
N ALA A 308 28.13 16.79 36.04
CA ALA A 308 27.47 18.08 35.92
C ALA A 308 26.65 18.15 34.62
N LEU A 309 25.56 18.92 34.63
CA LEU A 309 24.69 19.06 33.46
C LEU A 309 25.45 19.68 32.27
N LEU A 310 26.28 20.68 32.53
CA LEU A 310 27.04 21.39 31.52
C LEU A 310 28.00 20.45 30.77
N ASP A 311 28.72 19.59 31.50
CA ASP A 311 29.65 18.63 30.90
C ASP A 311 28.93 17.65 29.98
N ARG A 312 27.72 17.20 30.38
CA ARG A 312 26.89 16.32 29.54
C ARG A 312 26.38 17.05 28.31
N GLN A 313 25.91 18.29 28.46
CA GLN A 313 25.48 19.12 27.34
C GLN A 313 26.60 19.31 26.32
N GLN A 314 27.82 19.61 26.79
CA GLN A 314 29.00 19.73 25.93
C GLN A 314 29.35 18.42 25.24
N ALA A 315 29.32 17.29 25.96
CA ALA A 315 29.59 15.97 25.39
C ALA A 315 28.60 15.59 24.27
N PHE A 316 27.35 16.00 24.37
CA PHE A 316 26.31 15.79 23.35
C PHE A 316 26.17 16.95 22.35
N GLY A 317 27.10 17.91 22.36
CA GLY A 317 27.14 19.00 21.37
C GLY A 317 26.03 20.05 21.52
N TYR A 318 25.39 20.17 22.68
CA TYR A 318 24.45 21.26 22.95
C TYR A 318 25.19 22.60 23.00
N THR A 319 24.67 23.58 22.28
CA THR A 319 25.18 24.95 22.28
C THR A 319 24.20 25.89 22.99
N GLN A 320 24.69 27.05 23.43
CA GLN A 320 23.82 28.10 23.98
C GLN A 320 22.71 28.50 23.00
N GLU A 321 23.01 28.52 21.70
CA GLU A 321 22.03 28.80 20.64
C GLU A 321 20.96 27.71 20.55
N SER A 322 21.35 26.43 20.55
CA SER A 322 20.38 25.32 20.51
C SER A 322 19.43 25.36 21.72
N LEU A 323 19.94 25.66 22.90
CA LEU A 323 19.12 25.78 24.11
C LEU A 323 18.20 27.00 24.03
N LYS A 324 18.75 28.17 23.72
CA LYS A 324 18.02 29.44 23.74
C LYS A 324 16.98 29.54 22.63
N PHE A 325 17.34 29.16 21.41
CA PHE A 325 16.51 29.39 20.23
C PHE A 325 15.66 28.19 19.83
N LEU A 326 16.09 26.95 20.13
CA LEU A 326 15.32 25.75 19.77
C LEU A 326 14.55 25.19 20.98
N MET A 327 15.23 24.96 22.11
CA MET A 327 14.63 24.29 23.26
C MET A 327 13.64 25.15 24.05
N ILE A 328 13.95 26.43 24.29
CA ILE A 328 13.07 27.31 25.08
C ILE A 328 11.68 27.49 24.45
N PRO A 329 11.54 27.76 23.13
CA PRO A 329 10.21 27.84 22.51
C PRO A 329 9.37 26.57 22.67
N MET A 330 9.98 25.39 22.46
CA MET A 330 9.30 24.11 22.66
C MET A 330 8.81 23.94 24.10
N ALA A 331 9.62 24.35 25.08
CA ALA A 331 9.26 24.24 26.50
C ALA A 331 8.20 25.24 26.95
N GLN A 332 8.16 26.45 26.37
CA GLN A 332 7.26 27.52 26.81
C GLN A 332 5.92 27.53 26.06
N VAL A 333 5.95 27.28 24.75
CA VAL A 333 4.79 27.42 23.85
C VAL A 333 4.29 26.06 23.34
N GLY A 334 5.08 24.99 23.49
CA GLY A 334 4.73 23.67 22.94
C GLY A 334 4.84 23.59 21.42
N GLN A 335 5.57 24.53 20.80
CA GLN A 335 5.78 24.60 19.36
C GLN A 335 7.28 24.63 19.04
N GLU A 336 7.64 24.10 17.88
CA GLU A 336 9.02 24.22 17.38
C GLU A 336 9.40 25.67 17.08
N ALA A 337 10.71 25.94 17.02
CA ALA A 337 11.22 27.27 16.77
C ALA A 337 11.01 27.69 15.31
N ILE A 338 10.49 28.89 15.09
CA ILE A 338 10.34 29.49 13.76
C ILE A 338 11.48 30.47 13.51
N GLY A 339 12.08 30.40 12.32
CA GLY A 339 13.12 31.30 11.83
C GLY A 339 12.85 31.76 10.40
N SER A 340 13.75 32.56 9.84
CA SER A 340 13.71 33.04 8.46
C SER A 340 15.12 33.05 7.84
N MET A 341 15.20 33.34 6.54
CA MET A 341 16.41 33.23 5.70
C MET A 341 16.84 31.78 5.41
N GLY A 342 17.71 31.61 4.41
CA GLY A 342 18.29 30.32 4.05
C GLY A 342 19.43 29.91 4.98
N THR A 343 19.76 28.62 5.02
CA THR A 343 20.93 28.12 5.74
C THR A 343 22.21 28.44 4.95
N ASP A 344 23.05 29.33 5.48
CA ASP A 344 24.33 29.75 4.89
C ASP A 344 25.55 29.01 5.46
N THR A 345 25.33 28.10 6.41
CA THR A 345 26.40 27.30 7.00
C THR A 345 26.85 26.17 6.06
N PRO A 346 28.14 25.76 6.10
CA PRO A 346 28.61 24.60 5.34
C PRO A 346 27.82 23.33 5.65
N ILE A 347 27.65 22.47 4.64
CA ILE A 347 27.12 21.12 4.86
C ILE A 347 27.98 20.37 5.88
N SER A 348 27.38 19.45 6.62
CA SER A 348 28.02 18.82 7.79
C SER A 348 29.38 18.19 7.49
N ALA A 349 29.56 17.60 6.31
CA ALA A 349 30.83 16.98 5.88
C ALA A 349 31.97 17.98 5.59
N LEU A 350 31.64 19.25 5.34
CA LEU A 350 32.61 20.32 5.03
C LEU A 350 32.78 21.32 6.18
N SER A 351 32.21 21.02 7.35
CA SER A 351 32.27 21.94 8.48
C SER A 351 33.57 21.78 9.25
N ASP A 352 34.23 22.91 9.54
CA ASP A 352 35.38 22.96 10.46
C ASP A 352 34.99 22.78 11.94
N ARG A 353 33.68 22.62 12.24
CA ARG A 353 33.16 22.38 13.58
C ARG A 353 32.62 20.95 13.69
N PRO A 354 32.69 20.32 14.89
CA PRO A 354 32.03 19.04 15.13
C PRO A 354 30.53 19.11 14.83
N LYS A 355 30.02 18.10 14.12
CA LYS A 355 28.60 17.99 13.74
C LYS A 355 28.00 16.72 14.31
N LEU A 356 26.72 16.80 14.68
CA LEU A 356 25.97 15.67 15.21
C LEU A 356 25.50 14.77 14.07
N LEU A 357 25.36 13.48 14.33
CA LEU A 357 25.04 12.49 13.29
C LEU A 357 23.77 12.85 12.49
N HIS A 358 22.73 13.37 13.16
CA HIS A 358 21.47 13.71 12.49
C HIS A 358 21.62 14.82 11.43
N THR A 359 22.63 15.68 11.52
CA THR A 359 22.83 16.77 10.53
C THR A 359 23.39 16.26 9.19
N TYR A 360 23.76 14.97 9.11
CA TYR A 360 24.13 14.30 7.87
C TYR A 360 22.92 13.69 7.16
N PHE A 361 21.78 13.55 7.84
CA PHE A 361 20.55 13.02 7.28
C PHE A 361 19.63 14.19 6.90
N GLN A 362 19.32 14.31 5.62
CA GLN A 362 18.34 15.27 5.14
C GLN A 362 16.97 14.60 5.09
N GLN A 363 15.94 15.32 5.55
CA GLN A 363 14.57 14.82 5.47
C GLN A 363 14.14 14.77 4.00
N ASN A 364 13.64 13.62 3.58
CA ASN A 364 13.00 13.51 2.27
C ASN A 364 11.65 14.22 2.32
N PHE A 365 11.28 14.85 1.21
CA PHE A 365 9.96 15.43 1.00
C PHE A 365 9.44 15.04 -0.38
N ALA A 366 8.12 15.04 -0.52
CA ALA A 366 7.47 14.71 -1.77
C ALA A 366 7.37 15.95 -2.67
N GLN A 367 7.61 15.75 -3.97
CA GLN A 367 7.50 16.81 -4.97
C GLN A 367 6.99 16.22 -6.29
N VAL A 368 5.89 16.76 -6.81
CA VAL A 368 5.22 16.37 -8.08
C VAL A 368 4.62 14.96 -8.06
N THR A 369 5.40 13.94 -7.70
CA THR A 369 5.01 12.52 -7.70
C THR A 369 3.83 12.20 -6.80
N ASN A 370 3.87 12.73 -5.57
CA ASN A 370 2.78 12.68 -4.61
C ASN A 370 2.70 14.02 -3.83
N PRO A 371 1.50 14.41 -3.36
CA PRO A 371 1.34 15.61 -2.56
C PRO A 371 1.77 15.37 -1.10
N PRO A 372 2.29 16.40 -0.40
CA PRO A 372 2.35 16.40 1.05
C PRO A 372 0.94 16.55 1.65
N ILE A 373 0.78 16.12 2.91
CA ILE A 373 -0.46 16.26 3.69
C ILE A 373 -0.33 17.50 4.59
N ASP A 374 -1.43 18.19 4.87
CA ASP A 374 -1.47 19.28 5.87
C ASP A 374 -1.64 18.68 7.28
N PRO A 375 -0.57 18.66 8.12
CA PRO A 375 -0.62 17.98 9.41
C PRO A 375 -1.47 18.71 10.46
N ILE A 376 -2.01 19.90 10.15
CA ILE A 376 -2.85 20.70 11.06
C ILE A 376 -4.32 20.60 10.66
N ARG A 377 -4.61 20.63 9.36
CA ARG A 377 -6.00 20.62 8.84
C ARG A 377 -6.55 19.22 8.60
N GLU A 378 -5.67 18.24 8.38
CA GLU A 378 -6.02 16.87 8.02
C GLU A 378 -5.57 15.85 9.10
N GLU A 379 -5.53 16.28 10.38
CA GLU A 379 -5.17 15.45 11.56
C GLU A 379 -6.25 14.40 11.93
#